data_AF-A0A964ZZY3-F1
#
_entry.id   AF-A0A964ZZY3-F1
#
_cell.length_a   1.000
_cell.length_b   1.000
_cell.length_c   1.000
_cell.angle_alpha   90.00
_cell.angle_beta   90.00
_cell.angle_gamma   90.00
#
_symmetry.space_group_name_H-M   'P 1'
#
loop_
_entity.id
_entity.type
_entity.pdbx_description
1 polymer ?
#
loop_
_entity_poly.entity_id
_entity_poly.type
_entity_poly.pdbx_seq_one_letter_code
_entity_poly.pdbx_strand_id
1 'polypeptide(L)' 'MRGIKHPLSGAIYDLTEAGTILVQKDGKVGEFTKDGVYLNGDVKQCDPHLCVWIGGRQITIDPNMARNQRAIAAKKAVSQ' A
#
# COMPACT_ATOMS: atom_id res chain seq x y z
N MET A 1 11.69 8.09 -2.00
CA MET A 1 11.47 6.86 -1.21
C MET A 1 10.67 7.23 0.03
N ARG A 2 9.40 6.80 0.10
CA ARG A 2 8.56 6.93 1.31
C ARG A 2 8.52 5.55 1.99
N GLY A 3 9.71 5.04 2.30
CA GLY A 3 9.87 3.67 2.77
C GLY A 3 9.35 3.50 4.19
N ILE A 4 8.65 2.39 4.43
CA ILE A 4 8.16 2.00 5.75
C ILE A 4 9.21 1.12 6.41
N LYS A 5 9.63 1.52 7.61
CA LYS A 5 10.59 0.74 8.40
C LYS A 5 9.86 -0.34 9.19
N HIS A 6 10.24 -1.60 8.99
CA HIS A 6 9.73 -2.72 9.75
C HIS A 6 10.22 -2.64 11.21
N PRO A 7 9.32 -2.70 12.21
CA PRO A 7 9.65 -2.39 13.61
C PRO A 7 10.58 -3.40 14.28
N LEU A 8 10.56 -4.67 13.85
CA LEU A 8 11.38 -5.72 14.48
C LEU A 8 12.71 -5.95 13.77
N SER A 9 12.69 -5.97 12.43
CA SER A 9 13.88 -6.30 11.63
C SER A 9 14.68 -5.09 11.19
N GLY A 10 14.11 -3.87 11.32
CA GLY A 10 14.73 -2.63 10.88
C GLY A 10 14.82 -2.45 9.36
N ALA A 11 14.36 -3.43 8.57
CA ALA A 11 14.35 -3.36 7.11
C ALA A 11 13.39 -2.28 6.61
N ILE A 12 13.72 -1.66 5.48
CA ILE A 12 12.92 -0.60 4.84
C ILE A 12 12.21 -1.21 3.64
N TYR A 13 10.91 -0.99 3.54
CA TYR A 13 10.06 -1.49 2.46
C TYR A 13 9.53 -0.31 1.65
N ASP A 14 9.61 -0.37 0.33
CA ASP A 14 9.05 0.63 -0.59
C ASP A 14 8.26 -0.05 -1.71
N LEU A 15 7.18 0.62 -2.15
CA LEU A 15 6.37 0.16 -3.27
C LEU A 15 6.93 0.78 -4.55
N THR A 16 7.34 -0.07 -5.49
CA THR A 16 7.86 0.40 -6.79
C THR A 16 6.73 0.77 -7.74
N GLU A 17 7.05 1.51 -8.81
CA GLU A 17 6.10 1.83 -9.88
C GLU A 17 5.62 0.58 -10.64
N ALA A 18 6.40 -0.51 -10.62
CA ALA A 18 6.05 -1.80 -11.21
C ALA A 18 5.06 -2.61 -10.32
N GLY A 19 4.75 -2.14 -9.12
CA GLY A 19 3.88 -2.84 -8.17
C GLY A 19 4.59 -3.97 -7.40
N THR A 20 5.92 -3.98 -7.41
CA THR A 20 6.75 -4.85 -6.59
C THR A 20 7.18 -4.15 -5.29
N ILE A 21 7.63 -4.92 -4.32
CA ILE A 21 8.09 -4.44 -3.02
C ILE A 21 9.61 -4.51 -2.99
N LEU A 22 10.26 -3.36 -2.89
CA LEU A 22 11.69 -3.28 -2.68
C LEU A 22 11.97 -3.30 -1.18
N VAL A 23 12.79 -4.25 -0.74
CA VAL A 23 13.17 -4.42 0.67
C VAL A 23 14.66 -4.17 0.81
N GLN A 24 15.02 -3.16 1.61
CA GLN A 24 16.39 -2.84 1.95
C GLN A 24 16.71 -3.23 3.39
N LYS A 25 17.80 -3.96 3.60
CA LYS A 25 18.29 -4.35 4.92
C LYS A 25 19.81 -4.43 4.91
N ASP A 26 20.46 -3.79 5.89
CA ASP A 26 21.92 -3.84 6.07
C ASP A 26 22.71 -3.47 4.79
N GLY A 27 22.22 -2.47 4.05
CA GLY A 27 22.82 -2.03 2.78
C GLY A 27 22.54 -2.93 1.57
N LYS A 28 21.88 -4.07 1.76
CA LYS A 28 21.45 -4.99 0.69
C LYS A 28 20.01 -4.74 0.29
N VAL A 29 19.66 -5.13 -0.93
CA VAL A 29 18.31 -5.01 -1.47
C VAL A 29 17.78 -6.35 -1.96
N GLY A 30 16.46 -6.51 -1.91
CA GLY A 30 15.74 -7.61 -2.54
C GLY A 30 14.39 -7.12 -3.04
N GLU A 31 13.95 -7.68 -4.16
CA GLU A 31 12.67 -7.35 -4.78
C GLU A 31 11.70 -8.52 -4.61
N PHE A 32 10.48 -8.20 -4.22
CA PHE A 32 9.43 -9.17 -3.91
C PHE A 32 8.11 -8.78 -4.57
N THR A 33 7.23 -9.74 -4.79
CA THR A 33 5.84 -9.45 -5.14
C THR A 33 5.10 -8.88 -3.93
N LYS A 34 3.91 -8.30 -4.14
CA LYS A 34 3.00 -7.89 -3.05
C LYS A 34 2.62 -9.04 -2.10
N ASP A 35 2.69 -10.29 -2.58
CA ASP A 35 2.38 -11.48 -1.79
C ASP A 35 3.62 -12.02 -1.03
N GLY A 36 4.75 -11.29 -1.09
CA GLY A 36 6.00 -11.66 -0.42
C GLY A 36 6.82 -12.72 -1.15
N VAL A 37 6.56 -12.97 -2.43
CA VAL A 37 7.33 -13.92 -3.23
C VAL A 37 8.61 -13.25 -3.72
N TYR A 38 9.76 -13.88 -3.47
CA TYR A 38 11.06 -13.39 -3.91
C TYR A 38 11.19 -13.36 -5.44
N LEU A 39 11.71 -12.25 -5.98
CA LEU A 39 11.98 -12.08 -7.41
C LEU A 39 13.49 -12.02 -7.67
N ASN A 40 14.20 -11.06 -7.07
CA ASN A 40 15.64 -10.86 -7.29
C ASN A 40 16.34 -10.15 -6.12
N GLY A 41 17.67 -10.04 -6.19
CA GLY A 41 18.51 -9.33 -5.21
C GLY A 41 19.14 -10.21 -4.12
N ASP A 42 19.83 -9.56 -3.18
CA ASP A 42 20.63 -10.20 -2.13
C ASP A 42 19.80 -10.52 -0.88
N VAL A 43 18.77 -9.72 -0.60
CA VAL A 43 17.81 -10.01 0.47
C VAL A 43 16.82 -11.05 -0.04
N LYS A 44 16.89 -12.28 0.49
CA LYS A 44 16.02 -13.40 0.07
C LYS A 44 14.78 -13.60 0.95
N GLN A 45 14.66 -12.83 2.04
CA GLN A 45 13.58 -12.95 3.01
C GLN A 45 12.95 -11.59 3.27
N CYS A 46 11.62 -11.57 3.33
CA CYS A 46 10.81 -10.42 3.71
C CYS A 46 9.68 -10.88 4.65
N ASP A 47 8.99 -9.93 5.27
CA ASP A 47 7.72 -10.18 5.96
C ASP A 47 6.58 -10.15 4.92
N PRO A 48 5.92 -11.28 4.63
CA PRO A 48 4.84 -11.35 3.64
C PRO A 48 3.63 -10.49 4.03
N HIS A 49 3.32 -10.37 5.32
CA HIS A 49 2.18 -9.55 5.77
C HIS A 49 2.44 -8.07 5.50
N LEU A 50 3.67 -7.61 5.71
CA LEU A 50 4.03 -6.24 5.40
C LEU A 50 4.03 -5.98 3.88
N CYS A 51 4.49 -6.94 3.07
CA CYS A 51 4.37 -6.86 1.61
C CYS A 51 2.91 -6.70 1.17
N VAL A 52 2.00 -7.51 1.71
CA VAL A 52 0.56 -7.45 1.38
C VAL A 52 -0.06 -6.14 1.82
N TRP A 53 0.33 -5.62 2.99
CA TRP A 53 -0.19 -4.35 3.48
C TRP A 53 0.26 -3.17 2.62
N ILE A 54 1.54 -3.12 2.23
CA ILE A 54 2.10 -2.06 1.37
C ILE A 54 1.56 -2.17 -0.06
N GLY A 55 1.57 -3.37 -0.63
CA GLY A 55 1.07 -3.66 -1.98
C GLY A 55 -0.46 -3.78 -2.07
N GLY A 56 -1.17 -3.50 -0.98
CA GLY A 56 -2.61 -3.55 -0.90
C GLY A 56 -3.29 -2.57 -1.88
N ARG A 57 -4.56 -2.86 -2.21
CA ARG A 57 -5.35 -2.04 -3.15
C ARG A 57 -5.42 -0.59 -2.64
N GLN A 58 -4.78 0.32 -3.36
CA GLN A 58 -4.93 1.75 -3.15
C GLN A 58 -6.32 2.15 -3.66
N ILE A 59 -7.17 2.64 -2.76
CA ILE A 59 -8.46 3.20 -3.15
C ILE A 59 -8.24 4.63 -3.64
N THR A 60 -8.49 4.88 -4.91
CA THR A 60 -8.65 6.25 -5.39
C THR A 60 -9.96 6.76 -4.81
N ILE A 61 -9.89 7.67 -3.84
CA ILE A 61 -11.08 8.35 -3.35
C ILE A 61 -11.52 9.30 -4.46
N ASP A 62 -12.61 8.94 -5.15
CA ASP A 62 -13.24 9.88 -6.08
C ASP A 62 -13.76 11.08 -5.26
N PRO A 63 -13.29 12.32 -5.54
CA PRO A 63 -13.63 13.48 -4.74
C PRO A 63 -15.11 13.88 -4.84
N ASN A 64 -15.84 13.37 -5.84
CA ASN A 64 -17.28 13.61 -5.98
C ASN A 64 -18.10 12.59 -5.15
N MET A 65 -17.55 11.39 -4.90
CA MET A 65 -18.19 10.34 -4.10
C MET A 65 -18.24 10.66 -2.59
N ALA A 66 -17.27 11.44 -2.08
CA ALA A 66 -17.22 11.83 -0.66
C ALA A 66 -18.27 12.88 -0.25
N ARG A 67 -18.97 13.51 -1.21
CA ARG A 67 -19.79 14.72 -0.94
C ARG A 67 -21.28 14.44 -0.70
N ASN A 68 -21.77 13.21 -0.90
CA ASN A 68 -23.20 12.99 -1.16
C ASN A 68 -24.06 12.44 0.00
N GLN A 69 -23.62 12.50 1.26
CA GLN A 69 -24.46 12.06 2.39
C GLN A 69 -25.40 13.15 2.93
N ARG A 70 -25.17 14.45 2.63
CA ARG A 70 -26.04 15.55 3.08
C ARG A 70 -27.07 16.02 2.05
N ALA A 71 -26.78 15.87 0.75
CA ALA A 71 -27.66 16.37 -0.31
C ALA A 71 -28.88 15.46 -0.58
N ILE A 72 -28.76 14.15 -0.36
CA ILE A 72 -29.84 13.17 -0.58
C ILE A 72 -30.99 13.37 0.43
N ALA A 73 -30.69 13.77 1.67
CA ALA A 73 -31.70 14.08 2.68
C ALA A 73 -32.50 15.36 2.33
N ALA A 74 -31.86 16.37 1.75
CA ALA A 74 -32.51 17.62 1.37
C ALA A 74 -33.47 17.46 0.17
N LYS A 75 -33.16 16.60 -0.80
CA LYS A 75 -34.06 16.33 -1.94
C LYS A 75 -35.34 15.56 -1.57
N LYS A 76 -35.34 14.82 -0.45
CA LYS A 76 -36.52 14.09 0.01
C LYS A 76 -37.55 14.97 0.75
N ALA A 77 -37.13 16.17 1.20
CA ALA A 77 -37.99 17.12 1.91
C ALA A 77 -38.72 18.12 1.00
N VAL A 78 -38.32 18.25 -0.26
CA VAL A 78 -38.91 19.23 -1.22
C VAL A 78 -39.99 18.60 -2.12
N SER A 79 -40.28 17.30 -1.96
CA SER A 79 -41.26 16.58 -2.78
C SER A 79 -42.49 16.08 -1.99
N GLN A 80 -42.78 16.68 -0.83
CA GLN A 80 -44.06 16.52 -0.12
C GLN A 80 -44.78 17.85 -0.01
#